data_AF-A0AAW5V6H3-F1
#
_entry.id   AF-A0AAW5V6H3-F1
#
_cell.length_a   1.000
_cell.length_b   1.000
_cell.length_c   1.000
_cell.angle_alpha   90.00
_cell.angle_beta   90.00
_cell.angle_gamma   90.00
#
_symmetry.space_group_name_H-M   'P 1'
#
loop_
_entity.id
_entity.type
_entity.pdbx_description
1 polymer ?
#
loop_
_entity_poly.entity_id
_entity_poly.type
_entity_poly.pdbx_seq_one_letter_code
_entity_poly.pdbx_strand_id
1 'polypeptide(L)'
;MKIKHLFGLAVIAAMTASCSSNEDLGTAGPGTGTNETGVGYATFTINLPSTNGTRAGGAPTYDQGTAKEYDVNDVTLLIFQKAGASEDEYTFVERADLGNMAPWKTEGADGITASATITAKLNNVALTSEGSTSDYYALAILNNKNSADEDKITLPTSSPTSPVTYGNWNVASNVDETKFKDNTKGFYMANAPVYIAGGEPTTLVNIDKVYATKQKAETNAATTIHV
;
A
#
# COMPACT_ATOMS: atom_id res chain seq x y z
N MET A 1 -57.38 -0.44 -21.47
CA MET A 1 -56.35 -0.28 -22.52
C MET A 1 -55.68 1.09 -22.26
N LYS A 2 -54.42 1.28 -21.89
CA LYS A 2 -53.21 0.47 -21.70
C LYS A 2 -52.42 1.12 -20.55
N ILE A 3 -51.86 0.29 -19.68
CA ILE A 3 -50.82 0.61 -18.68
C ILE A 3 -49.51 0.89 -19.42
N LYS A 4 -48.68 1.83 -18.93
CA LYS A 4 -47.21 1.71 -19.02
C LYS A 4 -46.54 2.28 -17.78
N HIS A 5 -46.15 1.36 -16.89
CA HIS A 5 -45.13 1.57 -15.86
C HIS A 5 -43.76 1.64 -16.54
N LEU A 6 -42.94 2.63 -16.19
CA LEU A 6 -41.51 2.64 -16.49
C LEU A 6 -40.78 2.28 -15.21
N PHE A 7 -40.51 0.97 -15.06
CA PHE A 7 -39.52 0.47 -14.13
C PHE A 7 -38.14 0.92 -14.63
N GLY A 8 -37.58 1.94 -13.98
CA GLY A 8 -36.17 2.30 -14.11
C GLY A 8 -35.32 1.27 -13.39
N LEU A 9 -34.99 0.20 -14.10
CA LEU A 9 -34.04 -0.83 -13.68
C LEU A 9 -32.62 -0.23 -13.75
N ALA A 10 -32.13 0.34 -12.65
CA ALA A 10 -30.72 0.69 -12.54
C ALA A 10 -29.91 -0.60 -12.44
N VAL A 11 -29.26 -0.95 -13.54
CA VAL A 11 -28.29 -2.06 -13.64
C VAL A 11 -27.11 -1.72 -12.73
N ILE A 12 -27.06 -2.36 -11.56
CA ILE A 12 -25.83 -2.49 -10.78
C ILE A 12 -24.93 -3.42 -11.59
N ALA A 13 -23.92 -2.85 -12.24
CA ALA A 13 -22.84 -3.61 -12.85
C ALA A 13 -22.01 -4.23 -11.71
N ALA A 14 -22.47 -5.39 -11.21
CA ALA A 14 -21.64 -6.29 -10.44
C ALA A 14 -20.56 -6.82 -11.38
N MET A 15 -19.40 -6.18 -11.38
CA MET A 15 -18.22 -6.73 -12.04
C MET A 15 -17.74 -7.91 -11.20
N THR A 16 -18.13 -9.10 -11.65
CA THR A 16 -17.58 -10.38 -11.26
C THR A 16 -16.13 -10.45 -11.73
N ALA A 17 -15.18 -10.12 -10.86
CA ALA A 17 -13.80 -10.57 -11.02
C ALA A 17 -13.70 -12.00 -10.49
N SER A 18 -13.33 -12.89 -11.41
CA SER A 18 -13.09 -14.33 -11.29
C SER A 18 -12.51 -14.82 -9.96
N CYS A 19 -13.14 -15.87 -9.42
CA CYS A 19 -12.50 -16.85 -8.54
C CYS A 19 -11.37 -17.57 -9.28
N SER A 20 -10.16 -17.57 -8.71
CA SER A 20 -9.27 -18.73 -8.75
C SER A 20 -8.22 -18.59 -7.66
N SER A 21 -8.50 -19.20 -6.51
CA SER A 21 -7.57 -20.05 -5.75
C SER A 21 -8.31 -20.52 -4.51
N ASN A 22 -8.60 -21.82 -4.50
CA ASN A 22 -9.17 -22.55 -3.39
C ASN A 22 -8.05 -22.79 -2.37
N GLU A 23 -7.76 -21.81 -1.51
CA GLU A 23 -6.87 -22.03 -0.37
C GLU A 23 -7.64 -22.81 0.71
N ASP A 24 -7.06 -23.96 1.02
CA ASP A 24 -7.42 -24.93 2.02
C ASP A 24 -7.82 -24.28 3.35
N LEU A 25 -9.03 -24.60 3.81
CA LEU A 25 -9.55 -24.16 5.11
C LEU A 25 -8.84 -24.93 6.22
N GLY A 26 -7.63 -24.50 6.55
CA GLY A 26 -6.99 -24.84 7.82
C GLY A 26 -7.92 -24.45 8.97
N THR A 27 -8.33 -25.46 9.73
CA THR A 27 -9.27 -25.31 10.85
C THR A 27 -8.61 -24.51 11.99
N ALA A 28 -8.78 -23.19 12.01
CA ALA A 28 -8.45 -22.38 13.19
C ALA A 28 -9.53 -22.61 14.26
N GLY A 29 -9.22 -23.42 15.26
CA GLY A 29 -10.05 -23.61 16.44
C GLY A 29 -10.16 -22.33 17.30
N PRO A 30 -11.11 -22.26 18.24
CA PRO A 30 -11.26 -21.11 19.13
C PRO A 30 -10.13 -21.12 20.17
N GLY A 31 -8.98 -20.54 19.80
CA GLY A 31 -7.81 -20.40 20.66
C GLY A 31 -7.77 -19.04 21.34
N THR A 32 -7.91 -19.03 22.66
CA THR A 32 -7.65 -17.87 23.52
C THR A 32 -6.16 -17.65 23.68
N GLY A 33 -5.65 -16.47 23.31
CA GLY A 33 -4.56 -15.82 24.04
C GLY A 33 -3.12 -16.21 23.69
N THR A 34 -2.74 -16.21 22.42
CA THR A 34 -1.38 -15.90 21.93
C THR A 34 -1.52 -15.43 20.49
N ASN A 35 -0.88 -14.31 20.12
CA ASN A 35 -0.85 -13.84 18.74
C ASN A 35 -0.10 -14.88 17.89
N GLU A 36 -0.83 -15.84 17.31
CA GLU A 36 -0.23 -16.81 16.40
C GLU A 36 0.26 -16.05 15.17
N THR A 37 1.58 -16.00 14.98
CA THR A 37 2.19 -15.60 13.72
C THR A 37 1.70 -16.60 12.68
N GLY A 38 0.91 -16.14 11.73
CA GLY A 38 0.23 -16.97 10.75
C GLY A 38 -0.14 -16.17 9.53
N VAL A 39 -0.52 -16.85 8.46
CA VAL A 39 -0.94 -16.20 7.21
C VAL A 39 -2.12 -15.27 7.49
N GLY A 40 -1.91 -13.98 7.27
CA GLY A 40 -2.90 -12.91 7.38
C GLY A 40 -3.14 -12.19 6.06
N TYR A 41 -4.22 -11.42 6.00
CA TYR A 41 -4.61 -10.62 4.85
C TYR A 41 -4.95 -9.20 5.28
N ALA A 42 -4.45 -8.21 4.53
CA ALA A 42 -4.78 -6.81 4.72
C ALA A 42 -5.04 -6.14 3.37
N THR A 43 -6.02 -5.24 3.32
CA THR A 43 -6.37 -4.50 2.12
C THR A 43 -5.75 -3.11 2.17
N PHE A 44 -5.15 -2.69 1.07
CA PHE A 44 -4.46 -1.41 0.91
C PHE A 44 -5.05 -0.64 -0.26
N THR A 45 -5.23 0.66 -0.09
CA THR A 45 -5.52 1.59 -1.18
C THR A 45 -4.35 2.53 -1.34
N ILE A 46 -3.72 2.51 -2.52
CA ILE A 46 -2.63 3.44 -2.85
C ILE A 46 -3.21 4.59 -3.66
N ASN A 47 -2.97 5.81 -3.17
CA ASN A 47 -3.41 7.05 -3.81
C ASN A 47 -2.20 7.76 -4.43
N LEU A 48 -2.23 7.92 -5.75
CA LEU A 48 -1.23 8.69 -6.48
C LEU A 48 -1.48 10.19 -6.29
N PRO A 49 -0.42 11.00 -6.15
CA PRO A 49 -0.56 12.43 -5.89
C PRO A 49 -1.20 13.15 -7.09
N SER A 50 -1.90 14.25 -6.79
CA SER A 50 -2.44 15.18 -7.78
C SER A 50 -2.03 16.60 -7.48
N THR A 51 -1.84 17.35 -8.54
CA THR A 51 -1.48 18.78 -8.54
C THR A 51 -2.68 19.64 -8.95
N ASN A 52 -3.88 19.31 -8.45
CA ASN A 52 -5.07 20.14 -8.68
C ASN A 52 -5.09 21.35 -7.73
N GLY A 53 -4.38 22.41 -8.12
CA GLY A 53 -4.47 23.73 -7.49
C GLY A 53 -4.80 24.81 -8.51
N THR A 54 -5.94 25.48 -8.35
CA THR A 54 -6.23 26.73 -9.10
C THR A 54 -5.40 27.86 -8.47
N ARG A 55 -4.30 28.25 -9.12
CA ARG A 55 -3.49 29.40 -8.68
C ARG A 55 -4.04 30.70 -9.25
N ALA A 56 -4.01 31.77 -8.44
CA ALA A 56 -4.34 33.12 -8.89
C ALA A 56 -3.42 33.54 -10.05
N GLY A 57 -4.00 34.10 -11.12
CA GLY A 57 -3.29 34.37 -12.38
C GLY A 57 -2.10 35.32 -12.23
N GLY A 58 -0.99 35.00 -12.90
CA GLY A 58 0.22 35.85 -12.99
C GLY A 58 1.52 35.23 -12.47
N ALA A 59 1.49 34.03 -11.87
CA ALA A 59 2.66 33.28 -11.40
C ALA A 59 3.21 32.32 -12.48
N PRO A 60 4.49 31.89 -12.41
CA PRO A 60 5.08 30.94 -13.36
C PRO A 60 4.20 29.69 -13.55
N THR A 61 4.05 29.27 -14.81
CA THR A 61 3.38 28.02 -15.17
C THR A 61 4.25 26.84 -14.76
N TYR A 62 3.81 26.11 -13.75
CA TYR A 62 4.28 24.75 -13.52
C TYR A 62 3.43 23.84 -14.42
N ASP A 63 4.05 23.27 -15.45
CA ASP A 63 3.39 22.23 -16.22
C ASP A 63 3.08 21.06 -15.28
N GLN A 64 1.87 20.52 -15.43
CA GLN A 64 1.42 19.36 -14.65
C GLN A 64 2.32 18.17 -14.98
N GLY A 65 2.49 17.25 -14.03
CA GLY A 65 3.14 15.98 -14.32
C GLY A 65 2.46 15.27 -15.50
N THR A 66 3.26 14.67 -16.36
CA THR A 66 2.82 13.86 -17.49
C THR A 66 2.24 12.53 -17.02
N ALA A 67 1.35 11.92 -17.80
CA ALA A 67 0.81 10.59 -17.48
C ALA A 67 1.94 9.56 -17.22
N LYS A 68 3.04 9.66 -17.96
CA LYS A 68 4.22 8.80 -17.81
C LYS A 68 4.93 8.95 -16.46
N GLU A 69 4.85 10.12 -15.81
CA GLU A 69 5.42 10.33 -14.47
C GLU A 69 4.64 9.56 -13.40
N TYR A 70 3.35 9.32 -13.63
CA TYR A 70 2.46 8.62 -12.70
C TYR A 70 2.22 7.15 -13.06
N ASP A 71 2.85 6.64 -14.13
CA ASP A 71 2.72 5.24 -14.51
C ASP A 71 3.36 4.33 -13.45
N VAL A 72 2.60 3.34 -12.98
CA VAL A 72 3.05 2.34 -12.00
C VAL A 72 3.18 0.99 -12.69
N ASN A 73 4.38 0.43 -12.66
CA ASN A 73 4.75 -0.85 -13.28
C ASN A 73 4.84 -1.97 -12.25
N ASP A 74 5.37 -1.66 -11.08
CA ASP A 74 5.55 -2.57 -9.96
C ASP A 74 5.31 -1.86 -8.63
N VAL A 75 4.75 -2.61 -7.68
CA VAL A 75 4.53 -2.20 -6.30
C VAL A 75 5.03 -3.31 -5.37
N THR A 76 5.83 -2.93 -4.39
CA THR A 76 6.26 -3.78 -3.28
C THR A 76 5.84 -3.11 -1.98
N LEU A 77 5.18 -3.87 -1.09
CA LEU A 77 4.95 -3.46 0.28
C LEU A 77 6.10 -3.98 1.16
N LEU A 78 6.64 -3.12 2.01
CA LEU A 78 7.51 -3.49 3.12
C LEU A 78 6.71 -3.36 4.42
N ILE A 79 6.69 -4.42 5.22
CA ILE A 79 5.97 -4.47 6.49
C ILE A 79 6.98 -4.37 7.63
N PHE A 80 6.69 -3.46 8.55
CA PHE A 80 7.47 -3.24 9.77
C PHE A 80 6.60 -3.47 10.99
N GLN A 81 7.15 -4.07 12.04
CA GLN A 81 6.51 -4.16 13.34
C GLN A 81 6.95 -2.98 14.20
N LYS A 82 5.99 -2.36 14.88
CA LYS A 82 6.25 -1.31 15.85
C LYS A 82 7.20 -1.81 16.93
N ALA A 83 8.25 -1.04 17.16
CA ALA A 83 9.20 -1.22 18.24
C ALA A 83 9.71 0.15 18.70
N GLY A 84 10.24 0.22 19.92
CA GLY A 84 10.80 1.47 20.44
C GLY A 84 9.77 2.60 20.57
N ALA A 85 10.28 3.83 20.62
CA ALA A 85 9.48 5.05 20.75
C ALA A 85 9.36 5.84 19.44
N SER A 86 10.23 5.56 18.47
CA SER A 86 10.32 6.27 17.19
C SER A 86 10.13 5.32 16.00
N GLU A 87 9.70 5.87 14.86
CA GLU A 87 9.53 5.12 13.62
C GLU A 87 10.85 4.45 13.17
N ASP A 88 11.99 5.08 13.43
CA ASP A 88 13.33 4.56 13.11
C ASP A 88 13.65 3.21 13.78
N GLU A 89 12.98 2.90 14.88
CA GLU A 89 13.18 1.67 15.64
C GLU A 89 12.30 0.52 15.14
N TYR A 90 11.32 0.78 14.27
CA TYR A 90 10.39 -0.23 13.79
C TYR A 90 11.15 -1.28 12.98
N THR A 91 10.87 -2.55 13.25
CA THR A 91 11.67 -3.67 12.73
C THR A 91 11.03 -4.25 11.48
N PHE A 92 11.83 -4.47 10.44
CA PHE A 92 11.39 -5.10 9.21
C PHE A 92 10.96 -6.56 9.47
N VAL A 93 9.79 -6.92 8.94
CA VAL A 93 9.16 -8.22 9.11
C VAL A 93 9.22 -9.01 7.81
N GLU A 94 8.58 -8.48 6.77
CA GLU A 94 8.51 -9.13 5.46
C GLU A 94 8.19 -8.12 4.36
N ARG A 95 8.28 -8.58 3.11
CA ARG A 95 7.81 -7.85 1.93
C ARG A 95 6.72 -8.63 1.21
N ALA A 96 5.83 -7.91 0.55
CA ALA A 96 4.83 -8.48 -0.36
C ALA A 96 4.93 -7.80 -1.72
N ASP A 97 5.22 -8.56 -2.77
CA ASP A 97 5.25 -8.08 -4.15
C ASP A 97 3.83 -8.10 -4.73
N LEU A 98 3.34 -6.93 -5.13
CA LEU A 98 1.95 -6.72 -5.57
C LEU A 98 1.84 -6.55 -7.10
N GLY A 99 2.95 -6.38 -7.80
CA GLY A 99 2.98 -6.13 -9.24
C GLY A 99 2.40 -4.76 -9.62
N ASN A 100 1.82 -4.64 -10.81
CA ASN A 100 1.37 -3.34 -11.37
C ASN A 100 0.19 -2.69 -10.62
N MET A 101 -0.61 -3.47 -9.89
CA MET A 101 -1.86 -3.01 -9.24
C MET A 101 -2.94 -2.42 -10.19
N ALA A 102 -2.71 -2.39 -11.51
CA ALA A 102 -3.74 -2.05 -12.48
C ALA A 102 -4.96 -3.02 -12.43
N PRO A 103 -6.17 -2.54 -12.72
CA PRO A 103 -6.49 -1.19 -13.21
C PRO A 103 -6.51 -0.13 -12.11
N TRP A 104 -5.93 1.04 -12.41
CA TRP A 104 -6.02 2.24 -11.59
C TRP A 104 -7.32 2.98 -11.87
N LYS A 105 -8.04 3.36 -10.80
CA LYS A 105 -9.25 4.17 -10.89
C LYS A 105 -8.86 5.65 -10.92
N THR A 106 -9.27 6.37 -11.95
CA THR A 106 -9.11 7.84 -11.98
C THR A 106 -9.91 8.48 -10.85
N GLU A 107 -9.24 9.34 -10.10
CA GLU A 107 -9.85 10.19 -9.07
C GLU A 107 -9.80 11.66 -9.54
N GLY A 108 -10.67 12.51 -8.98
CA GLY A 108 -10.78 13.91 -9.38
C GLY A 108 -10.89 14.89 -8.21
N ALA A 109 -10.71 14.41 -6.98
CA ALA A 109 -10.89 15.18 -5.75
C ALA A 109 -9.70 15.00 -4.81
N ASP A 110 -9.61 15.87 -3.81
CA ASP A 110 -8.71 15.75 -2.65
C ASP A 110 -7.22 15.58 -2.97
N GLY A 111 -6.78 16.07 -4.13
CA GLY A 111 -5.38 15.97 -4.52
C GLY A 111 -4.95 14.55 -4.88
N ILE A 112 -5.86 13.69 -5.35
CA ILE A 112 -5.58 12.31 -5.81
C ILE A 112 -5.87 12.19 -7.31
N THR A 113 -4.90 11.67 -8.08
CA THR A 113 -5.04 11.50 -9.55
C THR A 113 -5.62 10.14 -9.90
N ALA A 114 -5.17 9.11 -9.20
CA ALA A 114 -5.68 7.76 -9.34
C ALA A 114 -5.48 6.96 -8.06
N SER A 115 -6.34 5.95 -7.86
CA SER A 115 -6.24 5.02 -6.75
C SER A 115 -6.27 3.56 -7.24
N ALA A 116 -5.61 2.67 -6.52
CA ALA A 116 -5.74 1.23 -6.71
C ALA A 116 -5.83 0.52 -5.36
N THR A 117 -6.72 -0.46 -5.27
CA THR A 117 -6.96 -1.22 -4.05
C THR A 117 -6.60 -2.68 -4.25
N ILE A 118 -5.85 -3.26 -3.31
CA ILE A 118 -5.43 -4.65 -3.36
C ILE A 118 -5.39 -5.27 -1.98
N THR A 119 -5.69 -6.56 -1.90
CA THR A 119 -5.55 -7.35 -0.68
C THR A 119 -4.26 -8.17 -0.75
N ALA A 120 -3.31 -7.85 0.13
CA ALA A 120 -2.04 -8.54 0.24
C ALA A 120 -2.16 -9.76 1.18
N LYS A 121 -1.45 -10.83 0.85
CA LYS A 121 -1.20 -11.98 1.74
C LYS A 121 0.11 -11.71 2.49
N LEU A 122 0.05 -11.74 3.82
CA LEU A 122 1.16 -11.48 4.73
C LEU A 122 1.45 -12.77 5.50
N ASN A 123 2.68 -13.29 5.47
CA ASN A 123 2.99 -14.61 6.01
C ASN A 123 3.57 -14.55 7.44
N ASN A 124 4.10 -13.40 7.84
CA ASN A 124 4.88 -13.22 9.07
C ASN A 124 4.27 -12.16 10.00
N VAL A 125 3.01 -11.82 9.77
CA VAL A 125 2.28 -10.76 10.47
C VAL A 125 1.16 -11.38 11.32
N ALA A 126 1.10 -11.02 12.59
CA ALA A 126 0.06 -11.53 13.48
C ALA A 126 -1.33 -10.97 13.13
N LEU A 127 -2.36 -11.80 13.32
CA LEU A 127 -3.76 -11.40 13.16
C LEU A 127 -4.15 -10.33 14.19
N THR A 128 -5.00 -9.40 13.79
CA THR A 128 -5.48 -8.37 14.72
C THR A 128 -6.65 -8.89 15.54
N SER A 129 -6.52 -8.81 16.87
CA SER A 129 -7.59 -9.16 17.80
C SER A 129 -8.76 -8.18 17.70
N GLU A 130 -9.98 -8.66 17.98
CA GLU A 130 -11.16 -7.79 17.99
C GLU A 130 -10.99 -6.65 19.01
N GLY A 131 -11.39 -5.43 18.61
CA GLY A 131 -11.26 -4.22 19.43
C GLY A 131 -9.84 -3.64 19.54
N SER A 132 -8.85 -4.21 18.85
CA SER A 132 -7.46 -3.72 18.81
C SER A 132 -7.07 -3.21 17.41
N THR A 133 -6.02 -2.42 17.35
CA THR A 133 -5.30 -2.04 16.11
C THR A 133 -4.08 -2.93 15.94
N SER A 134 -3.63 -3.12 14.70
CA SER A 134 -2.39 -3.86 14.44
C SER A 134 -1.15 -3.11 14.95
N ASP A 135 -0.13 -3.86 15.36
CA ASP A 135 1.21 -3.33 15.65
C ASP A 135 2.08 -3.21 14.38
N TYR A 136 1.53 -3.52 13.21
CA TYR A 136 2.27 -3.53 11.96
C TYR A 136 1.98 -2.29 11.11
N TYR A 137 3.00 -1.86 10.38
CA TYR A 137 3.02 -0.66 9.56
C TYR A 137 3.55 -1.00 8.17
N ALA A 138 3.10 -0.27 7.17
CA ALA A 138 3.43 -0.52 5.76
C ALA A 138 4.13 0.68 5.12
N LEU A 139 5.14 0.39 4.32
CA LEU A 139 5.72 1.27 3.31
C LEU A 139 5.44 0.68 1.93
N ALA A 140 4.74 1.42 1.08
CA ALA A 140 4.64 1.10 -0.33
C ALA A 140 5.86 1.67 -1.06
N ILE A 141 6.41 0.88 -1.97
CA ILE A 141 7.47 1.26 -2.89
C ILE A 141 6.97 0.95 -4.30
N LEU A 142 6.93 1.97 -5.15
CA LEU A 142 6.47 1.89 -6.53
C LEU A 142 7.64 2.09 -7.47
N ASN A 143 7.66 1.33 -8.57
CA ASN A 143 8.65 1.42 -9.65
C ASN A 143 10.10 1.31 -9.15
N ASN A 144 10.40 0.28 -8.35
CA ASN A 144 11.77 0.10 -7.83
C ASN A 144 12.74 -0.46 -8.89
N LYS A 145 12.27 -0.82 -10.09
CA LYS A 145 13.13 -1.38 -11.14
C LYS A 145 13.67 -0.31 -12.10
N ASN A 146 14.94 -0.44 -12.47
CA ASN A 146 15.53 0.31 -13.59
C ASN A 146 15.23 -0.38 -14.95
N SER A 147 15.77 0.15 -16.04
CA SER A 147 15.63 -0.42 -17.39
C SER A 147 16.16 -1.86 -17.54
N ALA A 148 17.09 -2.27 -16.67
CA ALA A 148 17.72 -3.59 -16.67
C ALA A 148 17.10 -4.58 -15.65
N ASP A 149 15.94 -4.27 -15.08
CA ASP A 149 15.25 -5.08 -14.05
C ASP A 149 16.00 -5.19 -12.69
N GLU A 150 16.94 -4.28 -12.45
CA GLU A 150 17.68 -4.17 -11.21
C GLU A 150 16.97 -3.20 -10.25
N ASP A 151 17.07 -3.45 -8.95
CA ASP A 151 16.48 -2.58 -7.93
C ASP A 151 17.23 -1.24 -7.82
N LYS A 152 16.49 -0.14 -7.78
CA LYS A 152 16.98 1.24 -7.55
C LYS A 152 17.43 1.42 -6.11
N ILE A 153 16.74 0.79 -5.18
CA ILE A 153 17.12 0.72 -3.77
C ILE A 153 17.28 -0.73 -3.32
N THR A 154 18.22 -0.96 -2.41
CA THR A 154 18.38 -2.26 -1.76
C THR A 154 17.27 -2.45 -0.73
N LEU A 155 16.40 -3.43 -0.98
CA LEU A 155 15.30 -3.76 -0.06
C LEU A 155 15.85 -4.44 1.21
N PRO A 156 15.20 -4.23 2.37
CA PRO A 156 15.65 -4.86 3.61
C PRO A 156 15.38 -6.36 3.54
N THR A 157 16.23 -7.13 4.22
CA THR A 157 16.10 -8.59 4.32
C THR A 157 15.79 -8.97 5.76
N SER A 158 14.77 -9.80 5.95
CA SER A 158 14.38 -10.30 7.28
C SER A 158 15.51 -11.16 7.86
N SER A 159 15.88 -10.93 9.11
CA SER A 159 16.85 -11.75 9.84
C SER A 159 16.34 -12.04 11.25
N PRO A 160 16.26 -13.32 11.66
CA PRO A 160 15.76 -13.68 12.98
C PRO A 160 16.75 -13.32 14.11
N THR A 161 18.03 -13.11 13.78
CA THR A 161 19.10 -12.84 14.75
C THR A 161 19.53 -11.39 14.79
N SER A 162 19.17 -10.60 13.78
CA SER A 162 19.53 -9.18 13.68
C SER A 162 18.45 -8.43 12.91
N PRO A 163 17.33 -8.08 13.57
CA PRO A 163 16.24 -7.34 12.94
C PRO A 163 16.76 -6.03 12.33
N VAL A 164 16.41 -5.79 11.08
CA VAL A 164 16.74 -4.53 10.40
C VAL A 164 15.70 -3.50 10.82
N THR A 165 16.13 -2.40 11.43
CA THR A 165 15.21 -1.31 11.78
C THR A 165 15.00 -0.38 10.59
N TYR A 166 13.87 0.34 10.57
CA TYR A 166 13.56 1.31 9.54
C TYR A 166 14.66 2.37 9.40
N GLY A 167 15.13 2.96 10.50
CA GLY A 167 16.17 3.99 10.46
C GLY A 167 17.54 3.48 9.99
N ASN A 168 17.90 2.23 10.30
CA ASN A 168 19.14 1.63 9.81
C ASN A 168 19.08 1.30 8.31
N TRP A 169 17.89 0.99 7.79
CA TRP A 169 17.67 0.70 6.39
C TRP A 169 17.42 1.95 5.54
N ASN A 170 16.71 2.94 6.07
CA ASN A 170 16.35 4.16 5.35
C ASN A 170 17.52 5.15 5.31
N VAL A 171 18.63 4.72 4.71
CA VAL A 171 19.89 5.45 4.60
C VAL A 171 20.35 5.55 3.15
N ALA A 172 21.08 6.61 2.83
CA ALA A 172 21.53 6.89 1.46
C ALA A 172 22.37 5.76 0.84
N SER A 173 23.09 4.96 1.64
CA SER A 173 23.90 3.84 1.13
C SER A 173 23.07 2.70 0.54
N ASN A 174 21.77 2.65 0.79
CA ASN A 174 20.87 1.68 0.16
C ASN A 174 20.32 2.16 -1.18
N VAL A 175 20.69 3.35 -1.65
CA VAL A 175 20.27 3.89 -2.95
C VAL A 175 21.43 3.78 -3.95
N ASP A 176 21.15 3.24 -5.14
CA ASP A 176 22.05 3.35 -6.28
C ASP A 176 21.64 4.57 -7.11
N GLU A 177 22.42 5.65 -7.02
CA GLU A 177 22.10 6.93 -7.68
C GLU A 177 21.90 6.81 -9.19
N THR A 178 22.64 5.92 -9.86
CA THR A 178 22.54 5.76 -11.30
C THR A 178 21.23 5.08 -11.66
N LYS A 179 20.87 4.01 -10.93
CA LYS A 179 19.60 3.30 -11.14
C LYS A 179 18.41 4.14 -10.72
N PHE A 180 18.52 4.90 -9.62
CA PHE A 180 17.45 5.72 -9.08
C PHE A 180 16.99 6.81 -10.06
N LYS A 181 17.92 7.36 -10.84
CA LYS A 181 17.62 8.34 -11.91
C LYS A 181 17.03 7.73 -13.17
N ASP A 182 17.07 6.40 -13.33
CA ASP A 182 16.48 5.72 -14.48
C ASP A 182 14.97 5.59 -14.31
N ASN A 183 14.23 6.42 -15.05
CA ASN A 183 12.77 6.43 -15.08
C ASN A 183 12.17 5.67 -16.27
N THR A 184 12.96 4.83 -16.96
CA THR A 184 12.49 4.04 -18.11
C THR A 184 11.34 3.10 -17.73
N LYS A 185 11.37 2.57 -16.49
CA LYS A 185 10.29 1.77 -15.89
C LYS A 185 9.49 2.55 -14.82
N GLY A 186 9.34 3.85 -15.03
CA GLY A 186 8.56 4.73 -14.15
C GLY A 186 9.40 5.39 -13.04
N PHE A 187 8.82 6.39 -12.42
CA PHE A 187 9.44 7.14 -11.33
C PHE A 187 9.31 6.38 -10.01
N TYR A 188 10.42 6.31 -9.26
CA TYR A 188 10.39 5.75 -7.91
C TYR A 188 9.46 6.61 -7.04
N MET A 189 8.49 5.97 -6.39
CA MET A 189 7.60 6.62 -5.42
C MET A 189 7.52 5.77 -4.15
N ALA A 190 7.32 6.43 -3.02
CA ALA A 190 7.12 5.78 -1.73
C ALA A 190 6.18 6.64 -0.88
N ASN A 191 5.76 6.14 0.28
CA ASN A 191 4.81 6.87 1.12
C ASN A 191 5.22 8.34 1.37
N ALA A 192 4.24 9.23 1.29
CA ALA A 192 4.39 10.62 1.70
C ALA A 192 4.43 10.71 3.24
N PRO A 193 5.43 11.39 3.83
CA PRO A 193 5.46 11.63 5.27
C PRO A 193 4.29 12.50 5.73
N VAL A 194 3.64 12.11 6.82
CA VAL A 194 2.55 12.86 7.44
C VAL A 194 3.05 13.55 8.71
N TYR A 195 2.88 14.86 8.77
CA TYR A 195 3.15 15.64 9.98
C TYR A 195 1.85 15.85 10.77
N ILE A 196 1.85 15.43 12.03
CA ILE A 196 0.79 15.75 12.99
C ILE A 196 1.36 16.74 14.00
N ALA A 197 0.62 17.83 14.26
CA ALA A 197 1.07 18.91 15.13
C ALA A 197 1.50 18.39 16.51
N GLY A 198 2.74 18.70 16.90
CA GLY A 198 3.32 18.27 18.18
C GLY A 198 4.02 16.90 18.16
N GLY A 199 4.12 16.24 17.00
CA GLY A 199 4.89 15.01 16.80
C GLY A 199 6.02 15.16 15.77
N GLU A 200 6.77 14.08 15.55
CA GLU A 200 7.68 13.94 14.41
C GLU A 200 6.90 13.46 13.17
N PRO A 201 7.27 13.88 11.95
CA PRO A 201 6.68 13.33 10.73
C PRO A 201 6.91 11.81 10.66
N THR A 202 5.88 11.06 10.28
CA THR A 202 5.95 9.59 10.09
C THR A 202 5.68 9.21 8.65
N THR A 203 6.41 8.24 8.12
CA THR A 203 6.32 7.77 6.73
C THR A 203 5.58 6.43 6.63
N LEU A 204 5.72 5.57 7.62
CA LEU A 204 5.08 4.26 7.69
C LEU A 204 3.61 4.43 8.09
N VAL A 205 2.71 3.77 7.36
CA VAL A 205 1.27 3.84 7.64
C VAL A 205 0.86 2.63 8.48
N ASN A 206 0.14 2.85 9.59
CA ASN A 206 -0.39 1.76 10.40
C ASN A 206 -1.39 0.92 9.59
N ILE A 207 -1.21 -0.39 9.62
CA ILE A 207 -2.18 -1.33 9.08
C ILE A 207 -3.29 -1.44 10.12
N ASP A 208 -4.50 -0.95 9.86
CA ASP A 208 -5.55 -0.95 10.91
C ASP A 208 -5.80 -2.38 11.42
N LYS A 209 -6.02 -3.32 10.50
CA LYS A 209 -6.30 -4.72 10.81
C LYS A 209 -5.72 -5.71 9.81
N VAL A 210 -5.35 -6.87 10.33
CA VAL A 210 -4.91 -8.06 9.60
C VAL A 210 -5.88 -9.19 9.91
N TYR A 211 -6.44 -9.77 8.86
CA TYR A 211 -7.52 -10.75 8.93
C TYR A 211 -7.06 -12.15 8.55
N ALA A 212 -7.66 -13.17 9.16
CA ALA A 212 -7.36 -14.57 8.85
C ALA A 212 -7.72 -14.97 7.40
N THR A 213 -8.66 -14.25 6.76
CA THR A 213 -9.14 -14.60 5.42
C THR A 213 -9.14 -13.40 4.49
N LYS A 214 -8.85 -13.68 3.21
CA LYS A 214 -8.89 -12.69 2.12
C LYS A 214 -10.25 -12.00 2.03
N GLN A 215 -11.34 -12.76 2.07
CA GLN A 215 -12.70 -12.21 1.99
C GLN A 215 -13.01 -11.25 3.14
N LYS A 216 -12.54 -11.54 4.36
CA LYS A 216 -12.76 -10.65 5.50
C LYS A 216 -11.95 -9.36 5.33
N ALA A 217 -10.71 -9.44 4.84
CA ALA A 217 -9.93 -8.25 4.50
C ALA A 217 -10.65 -7.40 3.43
N GLU A 218 -11.10 -8.00 2.33
CA GLU A 218 -11.76 -7.29 1.21
C GLU A 218 -13.10 -6.64 1.56
N THR A 219 -13.78 -7.09 2.63
CA THR A 219 -15.07 -6.54 3.08
C THR A 219 -14.93 -5.51 4.20
N ASN A 220 -13.71 -5.23 4.64
CA ASN A 220 -13.40 -4.23 5.66
C ASN A 220 -12.63 -3.04 5.06
N ALA A 221 -12.42 -2.00 5.87
CA ALA A 221 -11.74 -0.79 5.43
C ALA A 221 -10.29 -1.09 5.01
N ALA A 222 -9.89 -0.50 3.88
CA ALA A 222 -8.52 -0.57 3.40
C ALA A 222 -7.63 0.44 4.14
N THR A 223 -6.38 0.05 4.38
CA THR A 223 -5.33 0.98 4.82
C THR A 223 -4.96 1.88 3.65
N THR A 224 -5.16 3.19 3.81
CA THR A 224 -4.88 4.16 2.74
C THR A 224 -3.43 4.65 2.82
N ILE A 225 -2.70 4.52 1.73
CA ILE A 225 -1.32 4.97 1.57
C ILE A 225 -1.32 6.06 0.50
N HIS A 226 -0.78 7.23 0.83
CA HIS A 226 -0.49 8.29 -0.12
C HIS A 226 1.00 8.23 -0.47
N VAL A 227 1.32 8.35 -1.76
CA VAL A 227 2.70 8.37 -2.28
C VAL A 227 3.04 9.71 -2.91
#